data_AF-A0A2V8WD53-F1
#
_entry.id   AF-A0A2V8WD53-F1
#
_cell.length_a   1.000
_cell.length_b   1.000
_cell.length_c   1.000
_cell.angle_alpha   90.00
_cell.angle_beta   90.00
_cell.angle_gamma   90.00
#
_symmetry.space_group_name_H-M   'P 1'
#
loop_
_entity.id
_entity.type
_entity.pdbx_description
1 polymer ?
#
loop_
_entity_poly.entity_id
_entity_poly.type
_entity_poly.pdbx_seq_one_letter_code
_entity_poly.pdbx_strand_id
1 'polypeptide(L)'
;RNIFEGPGFTQLDLSFGKNFLLPNSRVLGENAKLEFRSNFFNALNILNLESLAPATAPTDVVNAGQFGRPLDGLSGRVIEFQLRLSF
;
A
#
# COMPACT_ATOMS: atom_id res chain seq x y z
N ARG A 1 14.91 23.93 -14.49
CA ARG A 1 13.62 23.21 -14.50
C ARG A 1 13.07 23.35 -13.09
N ASN A 2 12.06 24.20 -12.87
CA ASN A 2 11.39 24.25 -11.57
C ASN A 2 10.49 23.03 -11.49
N ILE A 3 10.90 22.03 -10.70
CA ILE A 3 10.05 20.90 -10.38
C ILE A 3 9.57 21.16 -8.96
N PHE A 4 8.27 21.35 -8.80
CA PHE A 4 7.63 21.40 -7.51
C PHE A 4 7.42 19.95 -7.09
N GLU A 5 8.43 19.35 -6.45
CA GLU A 5 8.22 18.05 -5.81
C GLU A 5 7.28 18.30 -4.63
N GLY A 6 6.19 17.54 -4.55
CA GLY A 6 5.21 17.65 -3.46
C GLY A 6 5.82 17.36 -2.08
N PRO A 7 5.02 17.46 -1.00
CA PRO A 7 5.49 17.10 0.33
C PRO A 7 6.02 15.65 0.33
N GLY A 8 7.10 15.41 1.07
CA GLY A 8 7.80 14.12 1.06
C GLY A 8 6.89 12.95 1.41
N PHE A 9 7.18 11.78 0.82
CA PHE A 9 6.44 10.56 1.05
C PHE A 9 7.06 9.74 2.19
N THR A 10 6.25 9.25 3.13
CA THR A 10 6.69 8.30 4.16
C THR A 10 5.56 7.37 4.54
N GLN A 11 5.82 6.07 4.52
CA GLN A 11 4.91 5.06 5.04
C GLN A 11 5.67 3.85 5.60
N LEU A 12 4.98 3.06 6.42
CA LEU A 12 5.45 1.78 6.92
C LEU A 12 4.55 0.67 6.38
N ASP A 13 5.14 -0.27 5.66
CA ASP A 13 4.46 -1.46 5.14
C ASP A 13 4.90 -2.68 5.95
N LEU A 14 3.94 -3.52 6.36
CA LEU A 14 4.20 -4.73 7.16
C LEU A 14 3.60 -5.96 6.48
N SER A 15 4.31 -7.08 6.55
CA SER A 15 3.83 -8.38 6.08
C SER A 15 4.07 -9.43 7.16
N PHE A 16 3.01 -10.16 7.52
CA PHE A 16 3.10 -11.30 8.42
C PHE A 16 2.66 -12.55 7.68
N GLY A 17 3.41 -13.64 7.85
CA GLY A 17 3.13 -14.93 7.24
C GLY A 17 3.29 -16.06 8.24
N LYS A 18 2.34 -16.99 8.26
CA LYS A 18 2.41 -18.21 9.05
C LYS A 18 2.02 -19.41 8.20
N ASN A 19 2.89 -20.41 8.21
CA ASN A 19 2.64 -21.70 7.60
C ASN A 19 2.21 -22.69 8.68
N PHE A 20 1.08 -23.34 8.44
CA PHE A 20 0.55 -24.45 9.21
C PHE A 20 0.75 -25.72 8.39
N LEU A 21 1.53 -26.67 8.92
CA LEU A 21 1.57 -28.01 8.34
C LEU A 21 0.28 -28.73 8.70
N LEU A 22 -0.35 -29.34 7.70
CA LEU A 22 -1.55 -30.14 7.89
C LEU A 22 -1.16 -31.61 8.15
N PRO A 23 -1.90 -32.33 9.01
CA PRO A 23 -1.63 -33.74 9.27
C PRO A 23 -1.72 -34.58 7.98
N ASN A 24 -0.85 -35.58 7.87
CA ASN A 24 -0.94 -36.56 6.79
C ASN A 24 -2.31 -37.26 6.85
N SER A 25 -3.06 -37.17 5.76
CA SER A 25 -4.35 -37.85 5.63
C SER A 25 -4.50 -38.40 4.22
N ARG A 26 -5.32 -39.45 4.07
CA ARG A 26 -5.60 -40.11 2.79
C ARG A 26 -6.15 -39.16 1.72
N VAL A 27 -6.69 -38.00 2.13
CA VAL A 27 -7.29 -36.99 1.26
C VAL A 27 -6.32 -35.86 0.92
N LEU A 28 -5.45 -35.47 1.87
CA LEU A 28 -4.57 -34.31 1.72
C LEU A 28 -3.14 -34.68 1.30
N GLY A 29 -2.76 -35.95 1.34
CA GLY A 29 -1.42 -36.40 0.98
C GLY A 29 -0.34 -36.03 1.99
N GLU A 30 0.91 -36.30 1.63
CA GLU A 30 2.09 -35.94 2.42
C GLU A 30 2.52 -34.50 2.11
N ASN A 31 2.72 -33.68 3.15
CA ASN A 31 3.13 -32.26 3.07
C ASN A 31 2.05 -31.23 2.68
N ALA A 32 0.77 -31.54 2.90
CA ALA A 32 -0.26 -30.51 2.83
C ALA A 32 0.05 -29.34 3.77
N LYS A 33 -0.06 -28.11 3.26
CA LYS A 33 0.25 -26.88 4.01
C LYS A 33 -0.81 -25.83 3.78
N LEU A 34 -1.11 -25.11 4.86
CA LEU A 34 -1.95 -23.92 4.86
C LEU A 34 -1.07 -22.71 5.20
N GLU A 35 -0.88 -21.82 4.24
CA GLU A 35 -0.21 -20.54 4.45
C GLU A 35 -1.26 -19.45 4.67
N PHE A 36 -1.13 -18.76 5.79
CA PHE A 36 -1.85 -17.52 6.07
C PHE A 36 -0.88 -16.35 5.94
N ARG A 37 -1.24 -15.34 5.16
CA ARG A 37 -0.47 -14.11 5.00
C ARG A 37 -1.38 -12.91 5.22
N SER A 38 -0.87 -11.91 5.93
CA SER A 38 -1.51 -10.62 6.09
C SER A 38 -0.54 -9.51 5.70
N ASN A 39 -0.93 -8.68 4.75
CA ASN A 39 -0.18 -7.51 4.30
C ASN A 39 -0.88 -6.24 4.80
N PHE A 40 -0.13 -5.30 5.36
CA PHE A 40 -0.59 -4.02 5.86
C PHE A 40 0.17 -2.94 5.09
N PHE A 41 -0.49 -2.30 4.14
CA PHE A 41 0.03 -1.12 3.46
C PHE A 41 -0.34 0.12 4.25
N ASN A 42 0.62 1.03 4.44
CA ASN A 42 0.45 2.21 5.29
C ASN A 42 -0.07 1.83 6.70
N ALA A 43 0.67 0.95 7.38
CA ALA A 43 0.27 0.34 8.66
C ALA A 43 -0.06 1.39 9.75
N LEU A 44 0.65 2.52 9.73
CA LEU A 44 0.47 3.64 10.65
C LEU A 44 -0.59 4.66 10.20
N ASN A 45 -1.19 4.47 9.02
CA ASN A 45 -2.19 5.37 8.42
C ASN A 45 -1.70 6.83 8.33
N ILE A 46 -0.47 7.02 7.84
CA ILE A 46 0.13 8.34 7.59
C ILE A 46 -0.54 8.93 6.33
N LEU A 47 -1.01 10.17 6.45
CA LEU A 47 -1.52 10.92 5.30
C LEU A 47 -0.35 11.33 4.42
N ASN A 48 -0.26 10.74 3.23
CA ASN A 48 0.63 11.19 2.17
C ASN A 48 -0.19 11.97 1.15
N LEU A 49 0.31 13.09 0.68
CA LEU A 49 -0.38 13.95 -0.30
C LEU A 49 0.14 13.66 -1.70
N GLU A 50 -0.69 13.87 -2.71
CA GLU A 50 -0.25 13.74 -4.09
C GLU A 50 0.88 14.73 -4.43
N SER A 51 1.77 14.31 -5.33
CA SER A 51 2.84 15.19 -5.81
C SER A 51 2.28 16.31 -6.69
N LEU A 52 2.96 17.46 -6.69
CA LEU A 52 2.57 18.59 -7.53
C LEU A 52 3.04 18.35 -8.98
N ALA A 53 2.27 17.54 -9.71
CA ALA A 53 2.61 17.17 -11.09
C ALA A 53 2.69 18.39 -12.02
N PRO A 54 3.70 18.48 -12.92
CA PRO A 54 3.82 19.61 -13.84
C PRO A 54 2.60 19.76 -14.76
N ALA A 55 2.29 21.01 -15.15
CA ALA A 55 1.18 21.35 -16.05
C ALA A 55 -0.21 20.92 -15.53
N THR A 56 -0.36 20.82 -14.21
CA THR A 56 -1.64 20.67 -13.51
C THR A 56 -2.01 21.94 -12.74
N ALA A 57 -3.27 22.08 -12.33
CA ALA A 57 -3.77 23.26 -11.61
C ALA A 57 -2.92 23.67 -10.38
N PRO A 58 -2.37 22.74 -9.56
CA PRO A 58 -1.46 23.08 -8.47
C PRO A 58 -0.11 23.68 -8.87
N THR A 59 0.33 23.47 -10.11
CA THR A 59 1.59 24.03 -10.65
C THR A 59 1.37 25.24 -11.55
N ASP A 60 0.11 25.64 -11.74
CA ASP A 60 -0.25 26.80 -12.55
C ASP A 60 -0.19 28.08 -11.72
N VAL A 61 0.79 28.92 -12.02
CA VAL A 61 1.04 30.20 -11.33
C VAL A 61 -0.08 31.23 -11.50
N VAL A 62 -0.92 31.11 -12.54
CA VAL A 62 -2.08 32.00 -12.71
C VAL A 62 -3.31 31.52 -11.93
N ASN A 63 -3.30 30.27 -11.44
CA ASN A 63 -4.35 29.70 -10.61
C ASN A 63 -4.09 29.95 -9.12
N ALA A 64 -4.27 31.20 -8.68
CA ALA A 64 -4.00 31.63 -7.30
C ALA A 64 -4.79 30.87 -6.21
N GLY A 65 -5.91 30.21 -6.56
CA GLY A 65 -6.72 29.44 -5.62
C GLY A 65 -6.14 28.07 -5.26
N GLN A 66 -5.41 27.45 -6.21
CA GLN A 66 -4.94 26.06 -6.09
C GLN A 66 -3.41 25.94 -6.20
N PHE A 67 -2.71 27.00 -6.60
CA PHE A 67 -1.26 27.00 -6.74
C PHE A 67 -0.55 26.60 -5.43
N GLY A 68 0.40 25.68 -5.54
CA GLY A 68 1.22 25.18 -4.44
C GLY A 68 0.48 24.28 -3.45
N ARG A 69 -0.73 23.80 -3.78
CA ARG A 69 -1.54 22.95 -2.89
C ARG A 69 -1.84 21.59 -3.52
N PRO A 70 -1.55 20.48 -2.85
CA PRO A 70 -2.00 19.16 -3.32
C PRO A 70 -3.53 19.10 -3.28
N LEU A 71 -4.12 18.49 -4.31
CA LEU A 71 -5.58 18.41 -4.45
C LEU A 71 -6.17 17.20 -3.72
N ASP A 72 -5.39 16.13 -3.57
CA ASP A 72 -5.83 14.89 -2.96
C ASP A 72 -4.72 14.21 -2.13
N GLY A 73 -5.13 13.22 -1.36
CA GLY A 73 -4.26 12.30 -0.61
C GLY A 73 -4.05 10.98 -1.35
N LEU A 74 -2.88 10.39 -1.15
CA LEU A 74 -2.62 9.01 -1.54
C LEU A 74 -3.40 8.03 -0.64
N SER A 75 -3.47 6.77 -1.07
CA SER A 75 -4.19 5.72 -0.36
C SER A 75 -3.84 5.67 1.14
N GLY A 76 -4.89 5.59 1.96
CA GLY A 76 -4.77 5.32 3.39
C GLY A 76 -4.35 3.87 3.66
N ARG A 77 -4.55 3.42 4.90
CA ARG A 77 -4.22 2.06 5.31
C ARG A 77 -5.07 1.01 4.58
N VAL A 78 -4.40 0.04 3.96
CA VAL A 78 -5.02 -1.13 3.33
C VAL A 78 -4.50 -2.39 4.00
N ILE A 79 -5.42 -3.28 4.37
CA ILE A 79 -5.10 -4.57 4.99
C ILE A 79 -5.61 -5.67 4.06
N GLU A 80 -4.72 -6.58 3.69
CA GLU A 80 -5.01 -7.69 2.81
C GLU A 80 -4.71 -9.01 3.51
N PHE A 81 -5.65 -9.94 3.47
CA PHE A 81 -5.50 -11.30 3.99
C PHE A 81 -5.50 -12.29 2.84
N GLN A 82 -4.55 -13.22 2.86
CA GLN A 82 -4.41 -14.27 1.88
C GLN A 82 -4.34 -15.63 2.59
N LEU A 83 -5.03 -16.61 2.02
CA LEU A 83 -4.95 -18.01 2.40
C LEU A 83 -4.51 -18.81 1.18
N ARG A 84 -3.47 -19.63 1.34
CA ARG A 84 -2.99 -20.53 0.30
C ARG A 84 -2.93 -21.96 0.84
N LEU A 85 -3.75 -22.82 0.24
CA LEU A 85 -3.66 -24.27 0.40
C LEU A 85 -2.71 -24.83 -0.66
N SER A 86 -1.82 -25.74 -0.26
CA SER A 86 -1.00 -26.53 -1.20
C SER A 86 -1.02 -27.99 -0.76
N PHE A 87 -1.18 -28.89 -1.72
CA PHE A 87 -1.27 -30.34 -1.56
C PHE A 87 -0.58 -31.03 -2.75
#